data_AF-A0A368YGK4-F1
#
_entry.id   AF-A0A368YGK4-F1
#
_cell.length_a   1.000
_cell.length_b   1.000
_cell.length_c   1.000
_cell.angle_alpha   90.00
_cell.angle_beta   90.00
_cell.angle_gamma   90.00
#
_symmetry.space_group_name_H-M   'P 1'
#
loop_
_entity.id
_entity.type
_entity.pdbx_description
1 polymer ?
#
loop_
_entity_poly.entity_id
_entity_poly.type
_entity_poly.pdbx_seq_one_letter_code
_entity_poly.pdbx_strand_id
1 'polypeptide(L)'
;MQFARSKGILCQGRGSAANSVVCYLLGITEVPPESIALIFERFISKERGEPPDIDVDFEHERREEVIQWNYDRYGRERAGLTATVIQAAGVEVAREVLAEAQGAIQPLVPYLDTLRWLLIAVALAGIAVTIHARIDDWKRGRR
;
A
#
# COMPACT_ATOMS: atom_id res chain seq x y z
N MET A 1 -9.23 -12.64 27.59
CA MET A 1 -9.78 -13.98 27.27
C MET A 1 -11.11 -14.26 27.94
N GLN A 2 -11.18 -14.34 29.29
CA GLN A 2 -12.41 -14.74 29.98
C GLN A 2 -13.64 -13.88 29.63
N PHE A 3 -13.49 -12.55 29.54
CA PHE A 3 -14.57 -11.66 29.09
C PHE A 3 -15.07 -11.97 27.68
N ALA A 4 -14.15 -12.07 26.70
CA ALA A 4 -14.51 -12.38 25.32
C ALA A 4 -15.25 -13.73 25.23
N ARG A 5 -14.72 -14.77 25.90
CA ARG A 5 -15.37 -16.08 25.95
C ARG A 5 -16.74 -16.06 26.62
N SER A 6 -16.93 -15.31 27.71
CA SER A 6 -18.24 -15.21 28.39
C SER A 6 -19.30 -14.47 27.56
N LYS A 7 -18.87 -13.66 26.59
CA LYS A 7 -19.73 -12.98 25.62
C LYS A 7 -19.86 -13.74 24.29
N GLY A 8 -19.27 -14.92 24.17
CA GLY A 8 -19.24 -15.70 22.94
C GLY A 8 -18.47 -15.04 21.80
N ILE A 9 -17.52 -14.16 22.10
CA ILE A 9 -16.64 -13.51 21.12
C ILE A 9 -15.49 -14.47 20.81
N LEU A 10 -15.30 -14.80 19.53
CA LEU A 10 -14.17 -15.62 19.11
C LEU A 10 -12.85 -14.90 19.41
N CYS A 11 -11.90 -15.60 20.03
CA CYS A 11 -10.60 -15.05 20.34
C CYS A 11 -9.50 -16.12 20.29
N GLN A 12 -8.32 -15.76 19.80
CA GLN A 12 -7.20 -16.68 19.64
C GLN A 12 -5.87 -15.96 19.86
N GLY A 13 -4.97 -16.54 20.65
CA GLY A 13 -3.60 -16.04 20.81
C GLY A 13 -2.77 -16.19 19.54
N ARG A 14 -1.95 -15.18 19.22
CA ARG A 14 -1.12 -15.09 18.01
C ARG A 14 0.37 -14.97 18.37
N GLY A 15 1.22 -15.26 17.39
CA GLY A 15 2.66 -14.97 17.49
C GLY A 15 3.38 -15.88 18.48
N SER A 16 4.33 -15.32 19.24
CA SER A 16 5.12 -16.06 20.24
C SER A 16 4.26 -16.61 21.38
N ALA A 17 3.12 -16.00 21.68
CA ALA A 17 2.19 -16.49 22.69
C ALA A 17 1.59 -17.86 22.34
N ALA A 18 1.46 -18.20 21.05
CA ALA A 18 1.03 -19.53 20.63
C ALA A 18 2.07 -20.62 20.94
N ASN A 19 3.34 -20.24 21.13
CA ASN A 19 4.45 -21.16 21.44
C ASN A 19 4.75 -21.29 22.94
N SER A 20 3.79 -20.92 23.80
CA SER A 20 3.97 -20.91 25.25
C SER A 20 3.01 -21.86 25.94
N VAL A 21 3.55 -22.85 26.65
CA VAL A 21 2.79 -23.77 27.53
C VAL A 21 1.98 -22.98 28.57
N VAL A 22 2.54 -21.89 29.10
CA VAL A 22 1.86 -21.04 30.08
C VAL A 22 0.64 -20.38 29.44
N CYS A 23 0.76 -19.86 28.21
CA CYS A 23 -0.36 -19.28 27.49
C CYS A 23 -1.45 -20.32 27.17
N TYR A 24 -1.07 -21.57 26.89
CA TYR A 24 -2.02 -22.67 26.73
C TYR A 24 -2.78 -22.95 28.03
N LEU A 25 -2.05 -23.12 29.15
CA LEU A 25 -2.65 -23.39 30.47
C LEU A 25 -3.55 -22.25 30.97
N LEU A 26 -3.24 -20.99 30.62
CA LEU A 26 -4.05 -19.82 30.94
C LEU A 26 -5.24 -19.62 29.98
N GLY A 27 -5.38 -20.47 28.95
CA GLY A 27 -6.45 -20.37 27.95
C GLY A 27 -6.32 -19.18 26.99
N ILE A 28 -5.10 -18.67 26.83
CA ILE A 28 -4.75 -17.60 25.87
C ILE A 28 -4.58 -18.17 24.46
N THR A 29 -3.98 -19.35 24.34
CA THR A 29 -3.92 -20.09 23.07
C THR A 29 -4.58 -21.46 23.23
N GLU A 30 -5.19 -21.96 22.16
CA GLU A 30 -5.80 -23.30 22.11
C GLU A 30 -4.86 -24.35 21.52
N VAL A 31 -3.62 -23.98 21.16
CA VAL A 31 -2.65 -24.88 20.56
C VAL A 31 -1.99 -25.74 21.66
N PRO A 32 -2.17 -27.06 21.66
CA PRO A 32 -1.56 -27.92 22.68
C PRO A 32 -0.04 -27.95 22.52
N PRO A 33 0.73 -28.00 23.62
CA PRO A 33 2.20 -27.97 23.56
C PRO A 33 2.81 -29.17 22.84
N GLU A 34 2.08 -30.28 22.75
CA GLU A 34 2.48 -31.49 22.02
C GLU A 34 2.49 -31.30 20.49
N SER A 35 1.74 -30.32 19.97
CA SER A 35 1.64 -30.07 18.53
C SER A 35 2.63 -29.02 18.01
N ILE A 36 3.47 -28.46 18.88
CA ILE A 36 4.38 -27.36 18.56
C ILE A 36 5.80 -27.62 19.04
N ALA A 37 6.78 -27.25 18.22
CA ALA A 37 8.17 -27.15 18.66
C ALA A 37 8.32 -25.90 19.54
N LEU A 38 8.22 -26.08 20.85
CA LEU A 38 8.32 -25.01 21.83
C LEU A 38 9.74 -24.42 21.84
N ILE A 39 9.90 -23.25 21.22
CA ILE A 39 11.10 -22.42 21.41
C ILE A 39 10.75 -21.37 22.47
N PHE A 40 10.90 -21.74 23.74
CA PHE A 40 10.52 -20.91 24.89
C PHE A 40 11.25 -19.55 24.91
N GLU A 41 12.51 -19.54 24.47
CA GLU A 41 13.36 -18.35 24.39
C GLU A 41 12.79 -17.27 23.46
N ARG A 42 11.91 -17.63 22.52
CA ARG A 42 11.20 -16.66 21.66
C ARG A 42 10.08 -15.95 22.39
N PHE A 43 9.54 -16.53 23.46
CA PHE A 43 8.49 -15.92 24.26
C PHE A 43 9.11 -15.08 25.37
N ILE A 44 10.08 -15.62 26.11
CA ILE A 44 10.81 -14.89 27.16
C ILE A 44 12.29 -15.24 27.11
N SER A 45 13.15 -14.23 26.97
CA SER A 45 14.61 -14.40 26.97
C SER A 45 15.25 -13.48 28.00
N LYS A 46 16.08 -14.06 28.88
CA LYS A 46 16.88 -13.29 29.85
C LYS A 46 17.90 -12.36 29.17
N GLU A 47 18.31 -12.70 27.95
CA GLU A 47 19.33 -11.97 27.20
C GLU A 47 18.74 -10.75 26.47
N ARG A 48 17.45 -10.80 26.12
CA ARG A 48 16.77 -9.74 25.36
C ARG A 48 16.39 -8.54 26.22
N GLY A 49 16.14 -8.74 27.51
CA GLY A 49 15.78 -7.66 28.45
C GLY A 49 14.44 -6.98 28.16
N GLU A 50 13.60 -7.54 27.30
CA GLU A 50 12.29 -7.01 26.91
C GLU A 50 11.17 -7.83 27.54
N PRO A 51 10.05 -7.19 27.93
CA PRO A 51 8.86 -7.93 28.36
C PRO A 51 8.30 -8.77 27.20
N PRO A 52 7.68 -9.94 27.49
CA PRO A 52 7.02 -10.75 26.48
C PRO A 52 5.81 -10.00 25.90
N ASP A 53 5.64 -10.07 24.58
CA ASP A 53 4.47 -9.50 23.90
C ASP A 53 3.43 -10.59 23.62
N ILE A 54 2.17 -10.32 23.92
CA ILE A 54 1.04 -11.27 23.80
C ILE A 54 -0.03 -10.66 22.91
N ASP A 55 0.00 -11.05 21.65
CA ASP A 55 -1.04 -10.70 20.68
C ASP A 55 -2.24 -11.65 20.79
N VAL A 56 -3.44 -11.09 20.74
CA VAL A 56 -4.70 -11.86 20.70
C VAL A 56 -5.58 -11.30 19.60
N ASP A 57 -5.97 -12.18 18.68
CA ASP A 57 -6.96 -11.90 17.65
C ASP A 57 -8.37 -12.04 18.24
N PHE A 58 -9.26 -11.13 17.88
CA PHE A 58 -10.68 -11.15 18.23
C PHE A 58 -11.54 -11.11 16.97
N GLU A 59 -12.75 -11.65 17.07
CA GLU A 59 -13.79 -11.51 16.04
C GLU A 59 -13.91 -10.06 15.56
N HIS A 60 -13.79 -9.86 14.25
CA HIS A 60 -13.66 -8.52 13.67
C HIS A 60 -14.84 -7.59 14.04
N GLU A 61 -16.08 -8.08 13.88
CA GLU A 61 -17.29 -7.29 14.12
C GLU A 61 -17.51 -6.96 15.61
N ARG A 62 -16.94 -7.78 16.51
CA ARG A 62 -17.15 -7.67 17.96
C ARG A 62 -15.91 -7.22 18.73
N ARG A 63 -14.82 -6.89 18.03
CA ARG A 63 -13.57 -6.40 18.62
C ARG A 63 -13.79 -5.14 19.46
N GLU A 64 -14.72 -4.28 19.06
CA GLU A 64 -15.04 -3.04 19.76
C GLU A 64 -15.57 -3.29 21.18
N GLU A 65 -16.33 -4.38 21.41
CA GLU A 65 -16.80 -4.74 22.76
C GLU A 65 -15.63 -5.01 23.72
N VAL A 66 -14.55 -5.62 23.21
CA VAL A 66 -13.35 -5.92 23.99
C VAL A 66 -12.53 -4.65 24.26
N ILE A 67 -12.47 -3.75 23.27
CA ILE A 67 -11.82 -2.44 23.43
C ILE A 67 -12.53 -1.62 24.50
N GLN A 68 -13.86 -1.52 24.45
CA GLN A 68 -14.64 -0.80 25.46
C GLN A 68 -14.50 -1.46 26.84
N TRP A 69 -14.52 -2.79 26.92
CA TRP A 69 -14.25 -3.49 28.19
C TRP A 69 -12.86 -3.16 28.77
N ASN A 70 -11.83 -3.02 27.94
CA ASN A 70 -10.51 -2.59 28.39
C ASN A 70 -10.57 -1.16 28.96
N TYR A 71 -11.27 -0.24 28.29
CA TYR A 71 -11.46 1.12 28.79
C TYR A 71 -12.24 1.16 30.10
N ASP A 72 -13.30 0.37 30.25
CA ASP A 72 -14.10 0.30 31.47
C ASP A 72 -13.30 -0.30 32.62
N ARG A 73 -12.47 -1.32 32.34
CA ARG A 73 -11.69 -2.03 33.36
C ARG A 73 -10.49 -1.24 33.83
N TYR A 74 -9.76 -0.60 32.91
CA TYR A 74 -8.49 0.05 33.22
C TYR A 74 -8.59 1.57 33.27
N GLY A 75 -9.71 2.16 32.85
CA GLY A 75 -9.90 3.61 32.79
C GLY A 75 -9.32 4.22 31.51
N ARG A 76 -9.96 5.29 31.01
CA ARG A 76 -9.56 6.00 29.79
C ARG A 76 -8.25 6.76 29.94
N GLU A 77 -7.85 7.04 31.17
CA GLU A 77 -6.59 7.69 31.52
C GLU A 77 -5.39 6.74 31.51
N ARG A 78 -5.62 5.41 31.49
CA ARG A 78 -4.56 4.38 31.52
C ARG A 78 -4.60 3.41 30.34
N ALA A 79 -5.65 3.44 29.52
CA ALA A 79 -5.76 2.66 28.30
C ALA A 79 -5.82 3.58 27.08
N GLY A 80 -5.26 3.14 25.95
CA GLY A 80 -5.25 3.90 24.71
C GLY A 80 -5.05 2.99 23.50
N LEU A 81 -5.50 3.45 22.34
CA LEU A 81 -5.19 2.83 21.06
C LEU A 81 -3.94 3.47 20.47
N THR A 82 -3.04 2.65 19.94
CA THR A 82 -1.84 3.13 19.26
C THR A 82 -2.23 3.72 17.91
N ALA A 83 -1.85 4.98 17.66
CA ALA A 83 -2.02 5.61 16.36
C ALA A 83 -1.01 5.03 15.36
N THR A 84 -1.45 4.79 14.13
CA THR A 84 -0.58 4.39 13.01
C THR A 84 -0.39 5.57 12.08
N VAL A 85 0.86 5.91 11.77
CA VAL A 85 1.20 6.92 10.76
C VAL A 85 1.43 6.20 9.45
N ILE A 86 0.57 6.44 8.46
CA ILE A 86 0.74 5.92 7.11
C ILE A 86 1.57 6.93 6.32
N GLN A 87 2.76 6.52 5.87
CA GLN A 87 3.56 7.32 4.94
C GLN A 87 3.15 6.95 3.51
N ALA A 88 2.92 7.96 2.67
CA ALA A 88 2.63 7.73 1.26
C ALA A 88 3.78 6.94 0.62
N ALA A 89 3.45 5.80 0.03
CA ALA A 89 4.43 5.00 -0.69
C ALA A 89 4.89 5.79 -1.92
N GLY A 90 6.18 5.72 -2.28
CA GLY A 90 6.72 6.51 -3.40
C GLY A 90 5.98 6.30 -4.73
N VAL A 91 5.32 5.14 -4.91
CA VAL A 91 4.45 4.83 -6.06
C VAL A 91 3.20 5.71 -6.09
N GLU A 92 2.60 6.00 -4.94
CA GLU A 92 1.36 6.77 -4.82
C GLU A 92 1.62 8.25 -5.16
N VAL A 93 2.70 8.81 -4.61
CA VAL A 93 3.17 10.16 -4.96
C VAL A 93 3.52 10.25 -6.45
N ALA A 94 4.20 9.26 -7.01
CA ALA A 94 4.54 9.25 -8.44
C ALA A 94 3.29 9.21 -9.34
N ARG A 95 2.26 8.43 -8.94
CA ARG A 95 0.99 8.38 -9.67
C ARG A 95 0.24 9.69 -9.63
N GLU A 96 0.20 10.36 -8.47
CA GLU A 96 -0.44 11.65 -8.29
C GLU A 96 0.22 12.72 -9.18
N VAL A 97 1.54 12.83 -9.14
CA VAL A 97 2.31 13.77 -9.97
C VAL A 97 2.13 13.48 -11.46
N LEU A 98 2.14 12.21 -11.88
CA LEU A 98 1.92 11.85 -13.28
C LEU A 98 0.51 12.21 -13.74
N ALA A 99 -0.50 11.99 -12.90
CA ALA A 99 -1.89 12.33 -13.21
C ALA A 99 -2.07 13.85 -13.38
N GLU A 100 -1.45 14.64 -12.49
CA GLU A 100 -1.46 16.11 -12.59
C GLU A 100 -0.76 16.60 -13.86
N ALA A 101 0.45 16.08 -14.13
CA ALA A 101 1.21 16.41 -15.34
C ALA A 101 0.44 16.04 -16.62
N GLN A 102 -0.19 14.87 -16.65
CA GLN A 102 -1.02 14.44 -17.77
C GLN A 102 -2.23 15.38 -17.94
N GLY A 103 -2.89 15.77 -16.85
CA GLY A 103 -3.99 16.73 -16.87
C GLY A 103 -3.61 18.09 -17.45
N ALA A 104 -2.39 18.57 -17.19
CA ALA A 104 -1.87 19.81 -17.77
C ALA A 104 -1.52 19.68 -19.26
N ILE A 105 -1.02 18.52 -19.69
CA ILE A 105 -0.56 18.28 -21.08
C ILE A 105 -1.73 17.95 -22.01
N GLN A 106 -2.72 17.19 -21.55
CA GLN A 106 -3.82 16.66 -22.38
C GLN A 106 -4.54 17.74 -23.23
N PRO A 107 -4.84 18.96 -22.69
CA PRO A 107 -5.50 20.01 -23.46
C PRO A 107 -4.65 20.59 -24.59
N LEU A 108 -3.32 20.44 -24.53
CA LEU A 108 -2.40 20.94 -25.55
C LEU A 108 -2.25 19.99 -26.74
N VAL A 109 -2.62 18.71 -26.58
CA VAL A 109 -2.47 17.67 -27.60
C VAL A 109 -3.08 18.05 -28.96
N PRO A 110 -4.30 18.62 -29.06
CA PRO A 110 -4.89 19.00 -30.35
C PRO A 110 -4.10 20.10 -31.08
N TYR A 111 -3.51 21.03 -30.34
CA TYR A 111 -2.69 22.11 -30.91
C TYR A 111 -1.37 21.57 -31.45
N LEU A 112 -0.72 20.68 -30.69
CA LEU A 112 0.50 20.02 -31.12
C LEU A 112 0.25 19.15 -32.37
N ASP A 113 -0.90 18.48 -32.44
CA ASP A 113 -1.28 17.69 -33.61
C ASP A 113 -1.52 18.57 -34.85
N THR A 114 -2.20 19.70 -34.66
CA THR A 114 -2.42 20.68 -35.74
C THR A 114 -1.09 21.24 -36.25
N LEU A 115 -0.19 21.61 -35.35
CA LEU A 115 1.14 22.10 -35.69
C LEU A 115 1.96 21.04 -36.45
N ARG A 116 1.87 19.78 -36.03
CA ARG A 116 2.52 18.64 -36.71
C ARG A 116 2.08 18.54 -38.17
N TRP A 117 0.77 18.56 -38.43
CA TRP A 117 0.25 18.49 -39.79
C TRP A 117 0.62 19.71 -40.64
N LEU A 118 0.64 20.89 -40.05
CA LEU A 118 1.07 22.11 -40.72
C LEU A 118 2.53 22.03 -41.16
N LEU A 119 3.42 21.57 -40.28
CA LEU A 119 4.84 21.37 -40.60
C LEU A 119 5.04 20.35 -41.73
N ILE A 120 4.28 19.24 -41.71
CA ILE A 120 4.30 18.23 -42.78
C ILE A 120 3.85 18.85 -44.11
N ALA A 121 2.76 19.63 -44.12
CA ALA A 121 2.25 20.26 -45.33
C ALA A 121 3.25 21.25 -45.93
N VAL A 122 3.89 22.08 -45.10
CA VAL A 122 4.94 23.02 -45.53
C VAL A 122 6.14 22.29 -46.12
N ALA A 123 6.59 21.21 -45.48
CA ALA A 123 7.69 20.39 -46.00
C ALA A 123 7.35 19.77 -47.37
N LEU A 124 6.14 19.21 -47.52
CA LEU A 124 5.68 18.64 -48.80
C LEU A 124 5.57 19.69 -49.90
N ALA A 125 5.07 20.89 -49.58
CA ALA A 125 5.02 22.00 -50.53
C ALA A 125 6.43 22.42 -50.99
N GLY A 126 7.39 22.53 -50.07
CA GLY A 126 8.79 22.83 -50.40
C GLY A 126 9.43 21.78 -51.31
N ILE A 127 9.17 20.49 -51.04
CA ILE A 127 9.62 19.39 -51.90
C ILE A 127 8.99 19.50 -53.28
N ALA A 128 7.68 19.75 -53.37
CA ALA A 128 6.97 19.89 -54.64
C ALA A 128 7.50 21.07 -55.48
N VAL A 129 7.76 22.23 -54.86
CA VAL A 129 8.36 23.40 -55.53
C VAL A 129 9.75 23.05 -56.08
N THR A 130 10.57 22.35 -55.29
CA THR A 130 11.91 21.93 -55.71
C THR A 130 11.85 20.98 -56.92
N ILE A 131 10.94 20.00 -56.89
CA ILE A 131 10.70 19.08 -58.01
C ILE A 131 10.22 19.85 -59.25
N HIS A 132 9.28 20.78 -59.08
CA HIS A 132 8.73 21.57 -60.18
C HIS A 132 9.80 22.43 -60.85
N ALA A 133 10.59 23.17 -60.06
CA ALA A 133 11.70 23.97 -60.57
C ALA A 133 12.70 23.12 -61.36
N ARG A 134 13.03 21.92 -60.85
CA ARG A 134 13.92 20.98 -61.53
C ARG A 134 13.37 20.47 -62.87
N ILE A 135 12.08 20.15 -62.93
CA ILE A 135 11.41 19.72 -64.17
C ILE A 135 11.37 20.87 -65.18
N ASP A 136 11.07 22.08 -64.72
CA ASP A 136 10.97 23.26 -65.58
C ASP A 136 12.33 23.63 -66.20
N ASP A 137 13.43 23.55 -65.43
CA ASP A 137 14.79 23.72 -65.97
C ASP A 137 15.17 22.65 -67.00
N TRP A 138 14.78 21.39 -66.76
CA TRP A 138 14.97 20.31 -67.74
C TRP A 138 14.22 20.57 -69.05
N LYS A 139 12.96 21.03 -68.97
CA LYS A 139 12.15 21.38 -70.16
C LYS A 139 12.71 22.58 -70.91
N ARG A 140 13.30 23.56 -70.22
CA ARG A 140 13.91 24.75 -70.82
C ARG A 140 15.30 24.52 -71.39
N GLY A 141 15.81 23.29 -71.37
CA GLY A 141 17.10 22.93 -71.99
C GLY A 141 18.31 23.55 -71.30
N ARG A 142 18.15 24.11 -70.09
CA ARG A 142 19.23 24.65 -69.28
C ARG A 142 19.87 23.49 -68.53
N ARG A 143 20.99 22.98 -69.06
CA ARG A 143 21.89 22.07 -68.34
C ARG A 143 22.70 22.85 -67.34
#